data_AF-A0A392QR61-F1
#
_entry.id   AF-A0A392QR61-F1
#
_cell.length_a   1.000
_cell.length_b   1.000
_cell.length_c   1.000
_cell.angle_alpha   90.00
_cell.angle_beta   90.00
_cell.angle_gamma   90.00
#
_symmetry.space_group_name_H-M   'P 1'
#
loop_
_entity.id
_entity.type
_entity.pdbx_description
1 polymer ?
#
loop_
_entity_poly.entity_id
_entity_poly.type
_entity_poly.pdbx_seq_one_letter_code
_entity_poly.pdbx_strand_id
1 'polypeptide(L)' 'TSVWLPASPQKVFNFIRNERLRSEWDILSNGGPMQEMAHIAKGHDHGNCVSLLRASV' A
#
# COMPACT_ATOMS: atom_id res chain seq x y z
N THR A 1 11.87 12.69 -3.77
CA THR A 1 12.98 11.79 -3.39
C THR A 1 12.99 10.60 -4.31
N SER A 2 14.16 10.14 -4.77
CA SER A 2 14.30 8.96 -5.62
C SER A 2 15.39 8.05 -5.06
N VAL A 3 15.22 6.74 -5.17
CA VAL A 3 16.17 5.72 -4.71
C VAL A 3 16.32 4.62 -5.75
N TRP A 4 17.50 4.00 -5.82
CA TRP A 4 17.75 2.81 -6.64
C TRP A 4 17.58 1.55 -5.79
N LEU A 5 16.86 0.55 -6.31
CA LEU A 5 16.60 -0.72 -5.62
C LEU A 5 17.00 -1.90 -6.52
N PRO A 6 17.56 -2.98 -5.97
CA PRO A 6 17.88 -4.20 -6.71
C PRO A 6 16.63 -5.07 -6.93
N ALA A 7 15.55 -4.47 -7.45
CA ALA A 7 14.28 -5.13 -7.71
C ALA A 7 13.62 -4.52 -8.96
N SER A 8 12.79 -5.30 -9.66
CA SER A 8 12.07 -4.79 -10.82
C SER A 8 11.02 -3.75 -10.40
N PRO A 9 10.72 -2.74 -11.24
CA PRO A 9 9.72 -1.72 -10.93
C PRO A 9 8.34 -2.31 -10.60
N GLN A 10 7.93 -3.37 -11.29
CA GLN A 10 6.66 -4.07 -11.02
C GLN A 10 6.63 -4.71 -9.63
N LYS A 11 7.75 -5.30 -9.18
CA LYS A 11 7.85 -5.89 -7.84
C LYS A 11 7.73 -4.81 -6.77
N VAL A 12 8.41 -3.67 -6.96
CA VAL A 12 8.33 -2.52 -6.05
C VAL A 12 6.91 -1.93 -6.04
N PHE A 13 6.30 -1.74 -7.20
CA PHE A 13 4.93 -1.23 -7.31
C PHE A 13 3.92 -2.14 -6.61
N ASN A 14 4.00 -3.45 -6.83
CA ASN A 14 3.12 -4.43 -6.19
C ASN A 14 3.32 -4.49 -4.67
N PHE A 15 4.55 -4.31 -4.18
CA PHE A 15 4.85 -4.23 -2.76
C PHE A 15 4.24 -2.96 -2.13
N ILE A 16 4.49 -1.79 -2.73
CA ILE A 16 4.02 -0.50 -2.23
C ILE A 16 2.49 -0.43 -2.25
N ARG A 17 1.84 -0.89 -3.32
CA ARG A 17 0.37 -0.80 -3.41
C ARG A 17 -0.37 -1.79 -2.48
N ASN A 18 0.31 -2.80 -1.94
CA ASN A 18 -0.32 -3.79 -1.07
C ASN A 18 -0.53 -3.22 0.34
N GLU A 19 -1.77 -2.86 0.64
CA GLU A 19 -2.20 -2.32 1.93
C GLU A 19 -1.86 -3.20 3.13
N ARG A 20 -1.81 -4.54 2.98
CA ARG A 20 -1.46 -5.46 4.06
C ARG A 20 0.01 -5.37 4.46
N LEU A 21 0.86 -4.86 3.58
CA LEU A 21 2.29 -4.66 3.80
C LEU A 21 2.63 -3.21 4.15
N ARG A 22 1.62 -2.35 4.38
CA ARG A 22 1.82 -0.92 4.63
C ARG A 22 2.68 -0.64 5.87
N SER A 23 2.58 -1.50 6.88
CA SER A 23 3.41 -1.45 8.11
C SER A 23 4.90 -1.54 7.84
N GLU A 24 5.29 -2.23 6.76
CA GLU A 24 6.68 -2.53 6.46
C GLU A 24 7.44 -1.33 5.90
N TRP A 25 6.75 -0.28 5.45
CA TRP A 25 7.38 0.82 4.72
C TRP A 25 6.78 2.21 4.96
N ASP A 26 5.56 2.32 5.52
CA ASP A 26 5.02 3.62 5.93
C ASP A 26 5.28 3.89 7.41
N ILE A 27 6.00 4.97 7.71
CA ILE A 27 6.17 5.41 9.10
C ILE A 27 4.84 5.84 9.74
N LEU A 28 3.84 6.26 8.95
CA LEU A 28 2.52 6.64 9.45
C LEU A 28 1.67 5.45 9.93
N SER A 29 2.12 4.23 9.64
CA SER A 29 1.49 3.00 10.15
C SER A 29 1.76 2.77 11.64
N ASN A 30 2.74 3.47 12.23
CA ASN A 30 3.30 3.18 13.56
C ASN A 30 3.74 1.71 13.75
N GLY A 31 4.08 1.01 12.66
CA GLY A 31 4.47 -0.40 12.68
C GLY A 31 3.30 -1.37 12.95
N GLY A 32 2.08 -0.88 13.10
CA GLY A 32 0.89 -1.68 13.36
C GLY A 32 0.19 -2.15 12.07
N PRO A 33 -0.69 -3.16 12.16
CA PRO A 33 -1.50 -3.58 11.03
C PRO A 33 -2.49 -2.49 10.63
N MET A 34 -2.64 -2.29 9.33
CA MET A 34 -3.63 -1.37 8.76
C MET A 34 -4.94 -2.11 8.45
N GLN A 35 -6.06 -1.49 8.80
CA GLN A 35 -7.40 -1.95 8.44
C GLN A 35 -7.92 -1.16 7.24
N GLU A 36 -8.39 -1.84 6.19
CA GLU A 36 -9.13 -1.20 5.11
C GLU A 36 -10.56 -0.86 5.58
N MET A 37 -10.89 0.43 5.56
CA MET A 37 -12.19 0.96 6.00
C MET A 37 -13.14 1.19 4.83
N ALA A 38 -12.59 1.47 3.65
CA ALA A 38 -13.35 1.67 2.43
C ALA A 38 -12.46 1.40 1.22
N HIS A 39 -13.05 0.85 0.15
CA HIS A 39 -12.38 0.53 -1.11
C HIS A 39 -13.20 1.10 -2.27
N ILE A 40 -12.58 1.98 -3.07
CA ILE A 40 -13.21 2.58 -4.25
C ILE A 40 -12.43 2.12 -5.48
N ALA A 41 -12.98 1.15 -6.21
CA ALA A 41 -12.42 0.71 -7.48
C ALA A 41 -12.56 1.80 -8.56
N LYS A 42 -11.50 1.97 -9.37
CA LYS A 42 -11.47 2.85 -10.54
C LYS A 42 -11.44 2.02 -11.81
N GLY A 43 -12.63 1.70 -12.32
CA GLY A 43 -12.80 0.93 -13.54
C GLY A 43 -12.79 -0.58 -13.28
N HIS A 44 -12.36 -1.35 -14.29
CA HIS A 44 -12.45 -2.82 -14.26
C HIS A 44 -11.22 -3.52 -13.64
N ASP A 45 -10.08 -2.83 -13.60
CA ASP A 45 -8.88 -3.35 -12.94
C ASP A 45 -9.02 -3.22 -11.43
N HIS A 46 -9.08 -4.36 -10.73
CA HIS A 46 -9.19 -4.42 -9.27
C HIS A 46 -8.01 -3.75 -8.56
N GLY A 47 -6.84 -3.66 -9.21
CA GLY A 47 -5.67 -3.02 -8.65
C GLY A 47 -5.65 -1.49 -8.78
N ASN A 48 -6.54 -0.91 -9.59
CA ASN A 48 -6.68 0.53 -9.73
C ASN A 48 -7.79 0.99 -8.79
N CYS A 49 -7.45 1.31 -7.55
CA CYS A 49 -8.41 1.69 -6.53
C CYS A 49 -7.87 2.78 -5.61
N VAL A 50 -8.77 3.31 -4.77
CA VAL A 50 -8.42 4.16 -3.65
C VAL A 50 -8.96 3.49 -2.39
N SER A 51 -8.06 3.15 -1.47
CA SER A 51 -8.39 2.54 -0.18
C SER A 51 -8.19 3.54 0.95
N LEU A 52 -9.17 3.64 1.85
CA LEU A 52 -9.04 4.35 3.11
C LEU A 52 -8.52 3.37 4.16
N LEU A 53 -7.30 3.60 4.64
CA LEU A 53 -6.67 2.75 5.66
C LEU A 53 -6.71 3.42 7.02
N ARG A 54 -6.97 2.64 8.07
CA ARG A 54 -6.89 3.05 9.46
C ARG A 54 -5.81 2.25 10.18
N ALA A 55 -4.97 2.96 10.94
CA ALA A 55 -4.05 2.31 11.85
C ALA A 55 -4.79 1.69 13.03
N SER A 56 -4.48 0.42 13.32
CA SER A 56 -4.91 -0.20 14.58
C SER A 56 -4.09 0.45 15.71
N VAL A 57 -4.78 1.13 16.62
CA VAL A 57 -4.17 1.78 17.79
C VAL A 57 -3.86 0.74 18.85
#